data_AF-A0A821QNV6-F1
#
_entry.id   AF-A0A821QNV6-F1
#
_cell.length_a   1.000
_cell.length_b   1.000
_cell.length_c   1.000
_cell.angle_alpha   90.00
_cell.angle_beta   90.00
_cell.angle_gamma   90.00
#
_symmetry.space_group_name_H-M   'P 1'
#
loop_
_entity.id
_entity.type
_entity.pdbx_description
1 polymer ?
#
loop_
_entity_poly.entity_id
_entity_poly.type
_entity_poly.pdbx_seq_one_letter_code
_entity_poly.pdbx_strand_id
1 'polypeptide(L)'
;RRDQQLTILIIYEVILYVITCLPFSINITYLTITSNYPKTPDRIRIESFITFFSSPFLVIINSCAPLYLYLVVSSKFRQDFRNLFRSCHCYHCQVTSQQDDRRQTFTSVTTRKLIVSKIVHQ
;
A
#
# COMPACT_ATOMS: atom_id res chain seq x y z
N ARG A 1 -23.57 9.35 -12.77
CA ARG A 1 -22.19 9.70 -12.32
C ARG A 1 -21.53 8.56 -11.54
N ARG A 2 -22.15 7.97 -10.52
CA ARG A 2 -21.61 6.77 -9.83
C ARG A 2 -21.53 5.55 -10.75
N ASP A 3 -22.57 5.33 -11.56
CA ASP A 3 -22.62 4.19 -12.48
C ASP A 3 -21.56 4.29 -13.57
N GLN A 4 -21.30 5.50 -14.08
CA GLN A 4 -20.22 5.76 -15.03
C GLN A 4 -18.82 5.43 -14.47
N GLN A 5 -18.57 5.73 -13.19
CA GLN A 5 -17.30 5.40 -12.55
C GLN A 5 -17.14 3.89 -12.38
N LEU A 6 -18.23 3.18 -12.04
CA LEU A 6 -18.24 1.72 -11.96
C LEU A 6 -18.00 1.09 -13.33
N THR A 7 -18.65 1.58 -14.39
CA THR A 7 -18.46 1.09 -15.75
C THR A 7 -17.03 1.30 -16.24
N ILE A 8 -16.43 2.46 -15.99
CA ILE A 8 -15.03 2.74 -16.35
C ILE A 8 -14.08 1.78 -15.63
N LEU A 9 -14.33 1.51 -14.34
CA LEU A 9 -13.53 0.57 -13.57
C LEU A 9 -13.59 -0.84 -14.15
N ILE A 10 -14.79 -1.33 -14.47
CA ILE A 10 -15.00 -2.66 -15.06
C ILE A 10 -14.32 -2.76 -16.42
N ILE A 11 -14.43 -1.72 -17.26
CA ILE A 11 -13.76 -1.71 -18.58
C ILE A 11 -12.24 -1.81 -18.42
N TYR A 12 -11.65 -1.05 -17.50
CA TYR A 12 -10.22 -1.12 -17.23
C TYR A 12 -9.79 -2.47 -16.65
N GLU A 13 -10.59 -3.05 -15.75
CA GLU A 13 -10.35 -4.38 -15.19
C GLU A 13 -10.32 -5.43 -16.31
N VAL A 14 -11.26 -5.37 -17.25
CA VAL A 14 -11.31 -6.27 -18.41
C VAL A 14 -10.08 -6.08 -19.31
N ILE A 15 -9.66 -4.84 -19.56
CA ILE A 15 -8.45 -4.57 -20.36
C ILE A 15 -7.20 -5.13 -19.68
N LEU A 16 -7.05 -4.91 -18.37
CA LEU A 16 -5.94 -5.44 -17.57
C LEU A 16 -5.95 -6.97 -17.55
N TYR A 17 -7.12 -7.57 -17.40
CA TYR A 17 -7.29 -9.01 -17.45
C TYR A 17 -6.84 -9.58 -18.80
N VAL A 18 -7.21 -8.95 -19.91
CA VAL A 18 -6.77 -9.37 -21.25
C VAL A 18 -5.25 -9.23 -21.40
N ILE A 19 -4.66 -8.11 -20.97
CA ILE A 19 -3.21 -7.86 -21.04
C ILE A 19 -2.41 -8.83 -20.15
N THR A 20 -2.97 -9.30 -19.05
CA THR A 20 -2.29 -10.20 -18.10
C THR A 20 -2.49 -11.66 -18.45
N CYS A 21 -3.70 -12.04 -18.86
CA CYS A 21 -4.05 -13.43 -19.15
C CYS A 21 -3.53 -13.89 -20.53
N LEU A 22 -3.51 -13.03 -21.55
CA LEU A 22 -3.03 -13.41 -22.88
C LEU A 22 -1.55 -13.82 -22.90
N PRO A 23 -0.59 -13.01 -22.39
CA PRO A 23 0.82 -13.40 -22.37
C PRO A 23 1.06 -14.64 -21.54
N PHE A 24 0.32 -14.80 -20.43
CA PHE A 24 0.42 -15.97 -19.57
C PHE A 24 0.00 -17.26 -20.30
N SER A 25 -1.18 -17.27 -20.93
CA SER A 25 -1.65 -18.43 -21.70
C SER A 25 -0.71 -18.74 -22.87
N ILE A 26 -0.26 -17.73 -23.61
CA ILE A 26 0.69 -17.91 -24.72
C ILE A 26 1.99 -18.54 -24.22
N ASN A 27 2.54 -18.05 -23.10
CA ASN A 27 3.79 -18.57 -22.54
C ASN A 27 3.65 -20.03 -22.09
N ILE A 28 2.55 -20.39 -21.43
CA ILE A 28 2.28 -21.78 -21.03
C ILE A 28 2.14 -22.69 -22.26
N THR A 29 1.35 -22.29 -23.25
CA THR A 29 1.18 -23.06 -24.49
C THR A 29 2.50 -23.24 -25.21
N TYR A 30 3.31 -22.18 -25.32
CA TYR A 30 4.64 -22.24 -25.91
C TYR A 30 5.52 -23.24 -25.14
N LEU A 31 5.63 -23.13 -23.82
CA LEU A 31 6.41 -24.04 -22.97
C LEU A 31 6.00 -25.51 -23.13
N THR A 32 4.69 -25.78 -23.22
CA THR A 32 4.16 -27.14 -23.43
C THR A 32 4.54 -27.69 -24.81
N ILE A 33 4.40 -26.90 -25.88
CA ILE A 33 4.73 -27.35 -27.24
C ILE A 33 6.24 -27.55 -27.41
N THR A 34 7.04 -26.64 -26.83
CA THR A 34 8.50 -26.69 -26.97
C THR A 34 9.20 -27.53 -25.90
N SER A 35 8.47 -28.29 -25.07
CA SER A 35 9.09 -29.03 -23.95
C SER A 35 10.07 -30.11 -24.42
N ASN A 36 9.83 -30.69 -25.60
CA ASN A 36 10.61 -31.80 -26.15
C ASN A 36 11.71 -31.37 -27.14
N TYR A 37 11.84 -30.07 -27.40
CA TYR A 37 12.84 -29.54 -28.33
C TYR A 37 14.11 -29.14 -27.57
N PRO A 38 15.31 -29.53 -28.05
CA PRO A 38 16.56 -29.09 -27.44
C PRO A 38 16.73 -27.57 -27.66
N LYS A 39 16.87 -26.83 -26.57
CA LYS A 39 16.99 -25.36 -26.57
C LYS A 39 18.43 -24.93 -26.34
N THR A 40 18.86 -23.88 -27.04
CA THR A 40 20.14 -23.23 -26.77
C THR A 40 20.11 -22.50 -25.42
N PRO A 41 21.26 -22.36 -24.73
CA PRO A 41 21.32 -21.70 -23.42
C PRO A 41 20.81 -20.25 -23.44
N ASP A 42 20.99 -19.53 -24.55
CA ASP A 42 20.47 -18.17 -24.70
C ASP A 42 18.93 -18.13 -24.78
N ARG A 43 18.31 -19.12 -25.44
CA ARG A 43 16.83 -19.21 -25.50
C ARG A 43 16.23 -19.51 -24.13
N ILE A 44 16.89 -20.35 -23.33
CA ILE A 44 16.44 -20.67 -21.97
C ILE A 44 16.44 -19.42 -21.09
N ARG A 45 17.45 -18.54 -21.23
CA ARG A 45 17.51 -17.28 -20.48
C ARG A 45 16.36 -16.34 -20.87
N ILE A 46 16.09 -16.20 -22.16
CA ILE A 46 14.99 -15.36 -22.68
C ILE A 46 13.63 -15.91 -22.21
N GLU A 47 13.42 -17.22 -22.30
CA GLU A 47 12.20 -17.88 -21.83
C GLU A 47 11.98 -17.70 -20.33
N SER A 48 13.04 -17.81 -19.52
CA SER A 48 12.98 -17.56 -18.08
C SER A 48 12.59 -16.11 -17.77
N PHE A 49 13.18 -15.14 -18.49
CA PHE A 49 12.83 -13.73 -18.35
C PHE A 49 11.37 -13.44 -18.73
N ILE A 50 10.90 -13.99 -19.86
CA ILE A 50 9.50 -13.85 -20.30
C ILE A 50 8.55 -14.51 -19.30
N THR A 51 8.92 -15.66 -18.73
CA THR A 51 8.12 -16.35 -17.73
C THR A 51 8.03 -15.57 -16.43
N PHE A 52 9.13 -14.97 -15.99
CA PHE A 52 9.15 -14.07 -14.84
C PHE A 52 8.28 -12.82 -15.08
N PHE A 53 8.30 -12.26 -16.28
CA PHE A 53 7.44 -11.12 -16.61
C PHE A 53 5.95 -11.51 -16.70
N SER A 54 5.67 -12.68 -17.26
CA SER A 54 4.30 -13.13 -17.56
C SER A 54 3.51 -13.58 -16.34
N SER A 55 4.18 -14.05 -15.28
CA SER A 55 3.50 -14.70 -14.15
C SER A 55 3.51 -13.84 -12.88
N PRO A 56 4.63 -13.66 -12.14
CA PRO A 56 4.60 -12.90 -10.89
C PRO A 56 4.39 -11.39 -11.11
N PHE A 57 5.00 -10.80 -12.15
CA PHE A 57 4.95 -9.35 -12.35
C PHE A 57 3.55 -8.86 -12.77
N LEU A 58 2.94 -9.53 -13.76
CA LEU A 58 1.60 -9.19 -14.25
C LEU A 58 0.50 -9.42 -13.21
N VAL A 59 0.61 -10.47 -12.37
CA VAL A 59 -0.36 -10.74 -11.29
C VAL A 59 -0.30 -9.68 -10.19
N ILE A 60 0.89 -9.21 -9.83
CA ILE A 60 1.06 -8.14 -8.84
C ILE A 60 0.48 -6.82 -9.38
N ILE A 61 0.75 -6.48 -10.64
CA ILE A 61 0.16 -5.30 -11.28
C ILE A 61 -1.37 -5.38 -11.28
N ASN A 62 -1.94 -6.54 -11.62
CA ASN A 62 -3.38 -6.72 -11.63
C ASN A 62 -3.99 -6.53 -10.23
N SER A 63 -3.29 -6.98 -9.19
CA SER A 63 -3.75 -6.82 -7.80
C SER A 63 -3.69 -5.36 -7.31
N CYS A 64 -2.71 -4.58 -7.79
CA CYS A 64 -2.57 -3.16 -7.44
C CYS A 64 -3.40 -2.22 -8.31
N ALA A 65 -3.77 -2.64 -9.51
CA ALA A 65 -4.41 -1.79 -10.50
C ALA A 65 -5.76 -1.20 -10.05
N PRO A 66 -6.68 -1.93 -9.38
CA PRO A 66 -7.94 -1.35 -8.91
C PRO A 66 -7.69 -0.16 -7.98
N LEU A 67 -6.70 -0.29 -7.08
CA LEU A 67 -6.33 0.72 -6.10
C LEU A 67 -5.83 2.00 -6.78
N TYR A 68 -4.96 1.87 -7.78
CA TYR A 68 -4.51 3.00 -8.60
C TYR A 68 -5.63 3.60 -9.43
N LEU A 69 -6.50 2.76 -9.99
CA LEU A 69 -7.63 3.21 -10.80
C LEU A 69 -8.62 4.03 -9.97
N TYR A 70 -8.93 3.60 -8.75
CA TYR A 70 -9.78 4.36 -7.83
C TYR A 70 -9.16 5.71 -7.43
N LEU A 71 -7.84 5.72 -7.22
CA LEU A 71 -7.07 6.93 -6.94
C LEU A 71 -7.11 7.92 -8.11
N VAL A 72 -7.05 7.43 -9.35
CA VAL A 72 -7.09 8.26 -10.56
C VAL A 72 -8.51 8.69 -10.92
N VAL A 73 -9.52 7.82 -10.82
CA VAL A 73 -10.89 8.10 -11.30
C VAL A 73 -11.71 8.97 -10.34
N SER A 74 -11.50 8.85 -9.02
CA SER A 74 -12.32 9.56 -8.03
C SER A 74 -11.55 10.72 -7.40
N SER A 75 -11.87 11.96 -7.81
CA SER A 75 -11.34 13.17 -7.18
C SER A 75 -11.72 13.27 -5.70
N LYS A 76 -12.92 12.78 -5.32
CA LYS A 76 -13.35 12.65 -3.92
C LYS A 76 -12.46 11.68 -3.14
N PHE A 77 -12.16 10.52 -3.72
CA PHE A 77 -11.28 9.54 -3.08
C PHE A 77 -9.87 10.10 -2.84
N ARG A 78 -9.32 10.88 -3.78
CA ARG A 78 -8.02 11.57 -3.57
C ARG A 78 -8.07 12.56 -2.41
N GLN A 79 -9.21 13.21 -2.20
CA GLN A 79 -9.39 14.16 -1.11
C GLN A 79 -9.49 13.43 0.23
N ASP A 80 -10.25 12.34 0.30
CA ASP A 80 -10.36 11.49 1.49
C ASP A 80 -9.03 10.82 1.84
N PHE A 81 -8.28 10.35 0.83
CA PHE A 81 -6.95 9.76 1.02
C PHE A 81 -5.94 10.80 1.54
N ARG A 82 -5.93 12.02 0.98
CA ARG A 82 -5.10 13.11 1.52
C ARG A 82 -5.49 13.50 2.95
N ASN A 83 -6.78 13.46 3.28
CA ASN A 83 -7.25 13.73 4.63
C ASN A 83 -6.83 12.63 5.61
N LEU A 84 -6.85 11.36 5.20
CA LEU A 84 -6.30 10.24 5.98
C LEU A 84 -4.80 10.40 6.26
N PHE A 85 -4.01 10.76 5.25
CA PHE A 85 -2.58 11.00 5.41
C PHE A 85 -2.28 12.24 6.28
N ARG A 86 -3.06 13.32 6.13
CA ARG A 86 -2.96 14.49 7.01
C ARG A 86 -3.33 14.18 8.45
N SER A 87 -4.41 13.42 8.68
CA SER A 87 -4.80 12.99 10.02
C SER A 87 -3.75 12.09 10.67
N CYS A 88 -3.15 11.14 9.94
CA CYS A 88 -2.06 10.31 10.48
C CYS A 88 -0.82 11.13 10.88
N HIS A 89 -0.48 12.16 10.09
CA HIS A 89 0.64 13.05 10.43
C HIS A 89 0.36 13.92 11.66
N CYS A 90 -0.91 14.22 11.94
CA CYS A 90 -1.34 14.89 13.17
C CYS A 90 -1.44 13.95 14.38
N TYR A 91 -1.83 12.68 14.21
CA TYR A 91 -1.88 11.71 15.30
C TYR A 91 -0.49 11.44 15.89
N HIS A 92 0.55 11.35 15.05
CA HIS A 92 1.93 11.23 15.54
C HIS A 92 2.39 12.49 16.29
N CYS A 93 1.86 13.67 15.96
CA CYS A 93 2.17 14.93 16.65
C CYS A 93 1.39 15.09 17.97
N GLN A 94 0.23 14.44 18.09
CA GLN A 94 -0.63 14.51 19.28
C GLN A 94 -0.16 13.57 20.40
N VAL A 95 0.38 12.40 20.05
CA VAL A 95 0.95 11.46 21.03
C VAL A 95 2.20 12.05 21.71
N THR A 96 3.00 12.84 20.99
CA THR A 96 4.21 13.47 21.56
C THR A 96 3.87 14.64 22.50
N SER A 97 2.79 15.37 22.24
CA SER A 97 2.39 16.54 23.05
C SER A 97 1.64 16.17 24.32
N GLN A 98 0.97 15.01 24.38
CA GLN A 98 0.28 14.57 25.61
C GLN A 98 1.21 13.94 26.66
N GLN A 99 2.43 13.57 26.27
CA GLN A 99 3.41 12.95 27.16
C GLN A 99 4.33 13.98 27.84
N ASP A 100 4.48 15.17 27.25
CA ASP A 100 5.22 16.29 27.84
C ASP A 100 4.39 17.01 28.93
N ASP A 101 3.08 17.20 28.70
CA ASP A 101 2.18 17.85 29.66
C ASP A 101 2.00 17.00 30.95
N ARG A 102 2.01 15.66 30.81
CA ARG A 102 1.93 14.73 31.95
C ARG A 102 3.20 14.69 32.82
N ARG A 103 4.35 15.12 32.28
CA ARG A 103 5.60 15.23 33.05
C ARG A 103 5.64 16.48 33.92
N GLN A 104 5.08 17.60 33.44
CA GLN A 104 5.06 18.86 34.19
C GLN A 104 4.07 18.86 35.37
N THR A 105 2.99 18.08 35.27
CA THR A 105 2.05 17.91 36.40
C THR A 105 2.67 17.09 37.54
N PHE A 106 3.55 16.13 37.27
CA PHE A 106 4.15 15.30 38.31
C PHE A 106 5.25 16.02 39.10
N THR A 107 6.01 16.90 38.45
CA THR A 107 7.03 17.72 39.13
C THR A 107 6.39 18.76 40.06
N SER A 108 5.27 19.37 39.69
CA SER A 108 4.60 20.39 40.54
C SER A 108 3.94 19.81 41.81
N VAL A 109 3.45 18.57 41.76
CA VAL A 109 2.85 17.89 42.93
C VAL A 109 3.93 17.43 43.93
N THR A 110 5.10 17.05 43.44
CA THR A 110 6.21 16.60 44.30
C THR A 110 6.81 17.77 45.09
N THR A 111 6.96 18.94 44.47
CA THR A 111 7.45 20.15 45.19
C THR A 111 6.48 20.63 46.27
N ARG A 112 5.16 20.51 46.05
CA ARG A 112 4.16 20.84 47.08
C ARG A 112 4.20 19.89 48.27
N LYS A 113 4.46 18.60 48.07
CA LYS A 113 4.61 17.64 49.19
C LYS A 113 5.85 17.89 50.05
N LEU A 114 6.97 18.31 49.45
CA LEU A 114 8.20 18.62 50.19
C LEU A 114 8.11 19.90 51.03
N ILE A 115 7.33 20.90 50.60
CA ILE A 115 7.13 22.14 51.37
C ILE A 115 6.22 21.90 52.57
N VAL A 116 5.11 21.15 52.42
CA VAL A 116 4.20 20.84 53.53
C VAL A 116 4.89 20.00 54.62
N SER A 117 5.77 19.08 54.24
CA SER A 117 6.52 18.26 55.21
C SER A 117 7.54 19.05 56.05
N LYS A 118 8.01 20.22 55.58
CA LYS A 118 8.94 21.06 56.35
C LYS A 118 8.24 21.98 57.36
N ILE A 119 6.95 22.24 57.18
CA ILE A 119 6.17 23.13 58.07
C ILE A 119 5.63 22.36 59.30
N VAL A 120 5.47 21.04 59.21
CA VAL A 120 4.91 20.20 60.29
C VAL A 120 5.95 19.82 61.36
N HIS A 121 7.24 20.12 61.15
CA HIS A 121 8.34 19.76 62.06
C HIS A 121 9.08 20.94 62.71
N GLN A 122 8.45 22.13 62.74
CA GLN A 122 8.87 23.28 63.56
C GLN A 122 7.83 23.54 64.64
#